data_AF-A0A172YPF4-F1
#
_entry.id   AF-A0A172YPF4-F1
#
_cell.length_a   1.000
_cell.length_b   1.000
_cell.length_c   1.000
_cell.angle_alpha   90.00
_cell.angle_beta   90.00
_cell.angle_gamma   90.00
#
_symmetry.space_group_name_H-M   'P 1'
#
loop_
_entity.id
_entity.type
_entity.pdbx_description
1 polymer ?
#
loop_
_entity_poly.entity_id
_entity_poly.type
_entity_poly.pdbx_seq_one_letter_code
_entity_poly.pdbx_strand_id
1 'polypeptide(L)'
;MSKNTQKLSPLQELIAEQKLLCEEVGSAYIEVSGDDVVAVAVNTLEQDPIVGIRKQPEGEQNVSWFIYGGEQVSNEEAFETMTVRELQDIIPDVLPYLALEQGFRFMIDGDDYEDVWKEGA
;
A
#
# COMPACT_ATOMS: atom_id res chain seq x y z
N MET A 1 29.19 26.61 -12.55
CA MET A 1 27.79 26.64 -12.09
C MET A 1 27.55 25.37 -11.30
N SER A 2 27.60 25.45 -9.97
CA SER A 2 27.34 24.29 -9.12
C SER A 2 25.85 23.99 -9.20
N LYS A 3 25.49 22.87 -9.84
CA LYS A 3 24.13 22.35 -9.76
C LYS A 3 23.90 21.96 -8.30
N ASN A 4 23.12 22.77 -7.60
CA ASN A 4 22.72 22.52 -6.23
C ASN A 4 21.66 21.40 -6.31
N THR A 5 22.11 20.15 -6.34
CA THR A 5 21.20 19.00 -6.27
C THR A 5 20.72 18.89 -4.83
N GLN A 6 19.64 19.60 -4.49
CA GLN A 6 18.93 19.36 -3.25
C GLN A 6 18.43 17.92 -3.28
N LYS A 7 18.91 17.09 -2.37
CA LYS A 7 18.42 15.72 -2.19
C LYS A 7 16.96 15.81 -1.71
N LEU A 8 16.09 14.99 -2.29
CA LEU A 8 14.68 14.92 -1.88
C LEU A 8 14.59 14.51 -0.40
N SER A 9 13.55 14.96 0.31
CA SER A 9 13.22 14.42 1.62
C SER A 9 12.64 13.00 1.49
N PRO A 10 12.65 12.17 2.55
CA PRO A 10 12.08 10.82 2.48
C PRO A 10 10.63 10.79 2.01
N LEU A 11 9.80 11.75 2.45
CA LEU A 11 8.42 11.88 2.00
C LEU A 11 8.33 12.22 0.50
N GLN A 12 9.24 13.07 0.00
CA GLN A 12 9.27 13.41 -1.42
C GLN A 12 9.74 12.24 -2.28
N GLU A 13 10.66 11.42 -1.77
CA GLU A 13 11.11 10.18 -2.44
C GLU A 13 9.94 9.18 -2.53
N LEU A 14 9.24 8.93 -1.42
CA LEU A 14 8.05 8.05 -1.39
C LEU A 14 6.94 8.54 -2.34
N ILE A 15 6.63 9.84 -2.35
CA ILE A 15 5.59 10.39 -3.25
C ILE A 15 6.02 10.24 -4.72
N ALA A 16 7.32 10.37 -5.02
CA ALA A 16 7.82 10.18 -6.38
C ALA A 16 7.72 8.71 -6.81
N GLU A 17 8.05 7.78 -5.91
CA GLU A 17 7.90 6.34 -6.12
C GLU A 17 6.44 5.93 -6.34
N GLN A 18 5.53 6.39 -5.48
CA GLN A 18 4.08 6.17 -5.63
C GLN A 18 3.56 6.62 -7.01
N LYS A 19 4.00 7.79 -7.48
CA LYS A 19 3.60 8.32 -8.79
C LYS A 19 4.17 7.49 -9.94
N LEU A 20 5.42 7.08 -9.84
CA LEU A 20 6.08 6.25 -10.85
C LEU A 20 5.37 4.90 -10.96
N LEU A 21 5.13 4.23 -9.84
CA LEU A 21 4.39 2.96 -9.80
C LEU A 21 3.01 3.11 -10.42
N CYS A 22 2.25 4.16 -10.05
CA CYS A 22 0.94 4.43 -10.65
C CYS A 22 1.02 4.55 -12.19
N GLU A 23 2.03 5.23 -12.71
CA GLU A 23 2.25 5.36 -14.16
C GLU A 23 2.58 4.02 -14.81
N GLU A 24 3.46 3.23 -14.20
CA GLU A 24 3.91 1.92 -14.71
C GLU A 24 2.77 0.91 -14.85
N VAL A 25 1.86 0.88 -13.87
CA VAL A 25 0.72 -0.06 -13.86
C VAL A 25 -0.56 0.52 -14.46
N GLY A 26 -0.53 1.76 -14.97
CA GLY A 26 -1.68 2.42 -15.58
C GLY A 26 -2.79 2.82 -14.59
N SER A 27 -2.44 3.03 -13.33
CA SER A 27 -3.33 3.51 -12.27
C SER A 27 -3.46 5.03 -12.29
N ALA A 28 -4.64 5.56 -11.90
CA ALA A 28 -4.71 6.94 -11.43
C ALA A 28 -3.93 7.08 -10.11
N TYR A 29 -3.23 8.21 -9.94
CA TYR A 29 -2.58 8.54 -8.67
C TYR A 29 -3.61 9.09 -7.68
N ILE A 30 -3.76 8.40 -6.54
CA ILE A 30 -4.56 8.85 -5.41
C ILE A 30 -3.60 9.34 -4.32
N GLU A 31 -3.72 10.61 -3.93
CA GLU A 31 -2.91 11.18 -2.86
C GLU A 31 -3.18 10.45 -1.53
N VAL A 32 -2.12 10.09 -0.82
CA VAL A 32 -2.17 9.39 0.47
C VAL A 32 -1.81 10.36 1.58
N SER A 33 -2.72 10.52 2.54
CA SER A 33 -2.47 11.21 3.80
C SER A 33 -1.97 10.23 4.85
N GLY A 34 -1.11 10.70 5.76
CA GLY A 34 -0.73 9.91 6.94
C GLY A 34 -1.91 9.60 7.86
N ASP A 35 -3.00 10.36 7.76
CA ASP A 35 -4.23 10.17 8.55
C ASP A 35 -5.26 9.28 7.83
N ASP A 36 -4.99 8.82 6.60
CA ASP A 36 -5.84 7.85 5.91
C ASP A 36 -5.83 6.53 6.70
N VAL A 37 -6.98 5.84 6.70
CA VAL A 37 -7.17 4.62 7.48
C VAL A 37 -7.12 3.39 6.59
N VAL A 38 -6.36 2.39 7.03
CA VAL A 38 -6.23 1.07 6.41
C VAL A 38 -6.66 -0.02 7.38
N ALA A 39 -7.05 -1.17 6.86
CA ALA A 39 -7.32 -2.38 7.64
C ALA A 39 -6.20 -3.39 7.46
N VAL A 40 -5.64 -3.92 8.55
CA VAL A 40 -4.50 -4.84 8.53
C VAL A 40 -4.76 -6.05 9.41
N ALA A 41 -4.53 -7.26 8.89
CA ALA A 41 -4.51 -8.48 9.70
C ALA A 41 -3.10 -8.64 10.32
N VAL A 42 -2.82 -7.88 11.38
CA VAL A 42 -1.46 -7.71 11.94
C VAL A 42 -0.81 -9.04 12.34
N ASN A 43 -1.59 -9.98 12.87
CA ASN A 43 -1.15 -11.32 13.27
C ASN A 43 -0.65 -12.19 12.10
N THR A 44 -0.91 -11.79 10.85
CA THR A 44 -0.50 -12.52 9.65
C THR A 44 0.77 -11.97 9.01
N LEU A 45 1.29 -10.81 9.44
CA LEU A 45 2.39 -10.12 8.76
C LEU A 45 3.75 -10.86 8.82
N GLU A 46 3.88 -11.90 9.66
CA GLU A 46 5.05 -12.81 9.62
C GLU A 46 4.97 -13.86 8.50
N GLN A 47 3.82 -13.95 7.82
CA GLN A 47 3.61 -14.84 6.68
C GLN A 47 3.94 -14.12 5.38
N ASP A 48 4.40 -14.91 4.41
CA ASP A 48 4.79 -14.47 3.09
C ASP A 48 3.85 -15.11 2.04
N PRO A 49 3.43 -14.38 0.98
CA PRO A 49 3.73 -12.99 0.66
C PRO A 49 2.87 -12.00 1.46
N ILE A 50 3.24 -10.72 1.47
CA ILE A 50 2.36 -9.64 1.90
C ILE A 50 1.46 -9.23 0.74
N VAL A 51 0.16 -9.21 1.00
CA VAL A 51 -0.87 -8.92 0.01
C VAL A 51 -1.67 -7.71 0.45
N GLY A 52 -1.96 -6.82 -0.49
CA GLY A 52 -2.90 -5.70 -0.29
C GLY A 52 -3.97 -5.66 -1.36
N ILE A 53 -5.20 -5.34 -0.94
CA ILE A 53 -6.35 -5.22 -1.84
C ILE A 53 -7.02 -3.87 -1.60
N ARG A 54 -7.15 -3.04 -2.66
CA ARG A 54 -7.89 -1.78 -2.60
C ARG A 54 -9.33 -1.97 -3.06
N LYS A 55 -10.25 -1.97 -2.12
CA LYS A 55 -11.69 -2.07 -2.39
C LYS A 55 -12.33 -0.68 -2.43
N GLN A 56 -13.53 -0.62 -2.99
CA GLN A 56 -14.39 0.55 -2.81
C GLN A 56 -14.68 0.69 -1.32
N PRO A 57 -14.47 1.87 -0.71
CA PRO A 57 -14.75 2.06 0.70
C PRO A 57 -16.23 1.85 0.99
N GLU A 58 -16.51 1.13 2.08
CA GLU A 58 -17.87 0.92 2.59
C GLU A 58 -18.02 1.64 3.94
N GLY A 59 -19.16 2.32 4.15
CA GLY A 59 -19.47 3.01 5.41
C GLY A 59 -18.77 4.36 5.60
N GLU A 60 -18.70 4.82 6.85
CA GLU A 60 -18.28 6.19 7.20
C GLU A 60 -16.75 6.37 7.31
N GLN A 61 -15.99 5.29 7.54
CA GLN A 61 -14.55 5.35 7.83
C GLN A 61 -13.66 5.40 6.58
N ASN A 62 -14.22 5.34 5.37
CA ASN A 62 -13.49 5.41 4.09
C ASN A 62 -12.29 4.44 3.97
N VAL A 63 -12.29 3.32 4.70
CA VAL A 63 -11.24 2.30 4.64
C VAL A 63 -11.29 1.63 3.28
N SER A 64 -10.21 1.74 2.51
CA SER A 64 -10.13 1.16 1.16
C SER A 64 -9.06 0.08 1.03
N TRP A 65 -8.03 0.09 1.86
CA TRP A 65 -6.97 -0.93 1.83
C TRP A 65 -7.16 -2.00 2.89
N PHE A 66 -7.03 -3.26 2.47
CA PHE A 66 -6.98 -4.44 3.33
C PHE A 66 -5.65 -5.14 3.09
N ILE A 67 -4.82 -5.25 4.12
CA ILE A 67 -3.44 -5.77 4.05
C ILE A 67 -3.28 -6.97 4.99
N TYR A 68 -2.63 -8.03 4.51
CA TYR A 68 -2.42 -9.27 5.27
C TYR A 68 -1.20 -10.03 4.72
N GLY A 69 -0.68 -11.00 5.48
CA GLY A 69 0.35 -11.93 5.03
C GLY A 69 -0.23 -13.30 4.66
N GLY A 70 0.45 -13.98 3.72
CA GLY A 70 0.03 -15.23 3.08
C GLY A 70 -0.72 -15.00 1.75
N GLU A 71 -0.71 -16.03 0.89
CA GLU A 71 -1.36 -15.95 -0.43
C GLU A 71 -2.88 -15.70 -0.36
N GLN A 72 -3.52 -16.12 0.73
CA GLN A 72 -4.95 -15.97 0.98
C GLN A 72 -5.20 -15.63 2.44
N VAL A 73 -6.19 -14.77 2.68
CA VAL A 73 -6.66 -14.45 4.03
C VAL A 73 -7.87 -15.33 4.38
N SER A 74 -7.84 -15.95 5.57
CA SER A 74 -9.00 -16.66 6.11
C SER A 74 -10.11 -15.66 6.49
N ASN A 75 -11.37 -16.07 6.36
CA ASN A 75 -12.51 -15.29 6.84
C ASN A 75 -12.52 -15.13 8.38
N GLU A 76 -11.67 -15.89 9.08
CA GLU A 76 -11.52 -15.85 10.53
C GLU A 76 -10.49 -14.83 11.00
N GLU A 77 -9.69 -14.25 10.09
CA GLU A 77 -8.68 -13.26 10.45
C GLU A 77 -9.31 -11.95 10.93
N ALA A 78 -8.79 -11.42 12.03
CA ALA A 78 -9.20 -10.15 12.58
C ALA A 78 -8.41 -9.02 11.91
N PHE A 79 -9.13 -8.10 11.27
CA PHE A 79 -8.54 -6.87 10.74
C PHE A 79 -8.60 -5.74 11.77
N GLU A 80 -7.46 -5.10 11.99
CA GLU A 80 -7.33 -3.92 12.82
C GLU A 80 -7.22 -2.68 11.93
N THR A 81 -7.98 -1.63 12.27
CA THR A 81 -7.90 -0.35 11.54
C THR A 81 -6.82 0.53 12.15
N MET A 82 -5.96 1.10 11.32
CA MET A 82 -4.90 2.02 11.74
C MET A 82 -4.66 3.09 10.68
N THR A 83 -4.00 4.17 11.08
CA THR A 83 -3.57 5.22 10.15
C THR A 83 -2.37 4.78 9.32
N VAL A 84 -2.20 5.35 8.12
CA VAL A 84 -0.99 5.12 7.30
C VAL A 84 0.28 5.51 8.06
N ARG A 85 0.21 6.52 8.94
CA ARG A 85 1.32 6.89 9.81
C ARG A 85 1.70 5.76 10.79
N GLU A 86 0.74 5.07 11.38
CA GLU A 86 1.00 3.92 12.25
C GLU A 86 1.49 2.71 11.44
N LEU A 87 0.91 2.48 10.26
CA LEU A 87 1.33 1.41 9.35
C LEU A 87 2.82 1.54 8.97
N GLN A 88 3.30 2.76 8.73
CA GLN A 88 4.69 3.03 8.42
C GLN A 88 5.67 2.45 9.46
N ASP A 89 5.29 2.44 10.74
CA ASP A 89 6.13 1.92 11.82
C ASP A 89 6.08 0.38 11.93
N ILE A 90 5.15 -0.27 11.24
CA ILE A 90 4.91 -1.72 11.27
C ILE A 90 5.45 -2.39 10.00
N ILE A 91 5.04 -1.90 8.83
CA ILE A 91 5.36 -2.48 7.53
C ILE A 91 5.51 -1.37 6.47
N PRO A 92 6.63 -0.63 6.46
CA PRO A 92 6.81 0.50 5.53
C PRO A 92 6.87 0.08 4.05
N ASP A 93 7.18 -1.19 3.77
CA ASP A 93 7.37 -1.69 2.41
C ASP A 93 6.08 -1.63 1.57
N VAL A 94 4.90 -1.53 2.20
CA VAL A 94 3.62 -1.41 1.48
C VAL A 94 3.25 0.03 1.09
N LEU A 95 3.95 1.04 1.60
CA LEU A 95 3.62 2.45 1.38
C LEU A 95 3.62 2.88 -0.11
N PRO A 96 4.53 2.38 -0.98
CA PRO A 96 4.51 2.72 -2.41
C PRO A 96 3.20 2.37 -3.12
N TYR A 97 2.52 1.32 -2.67
CA TYR A 97 1.31 0.81 -3.32
C TYR A 97 0.04 1.57 -2.93
N LEU A 98 0.04 2.28 -1.80
CA LEU A 98 -1.19 2.87 -1.24
C LEU A 98 -1.82 3.95 -2.10
N ALA A 99 -1.06 4.52 -3.05
CA ALA A 99 -1.52 5.53 -4.00
C ALA A 99 -2.30 4.96 -5.21
N LEU A 100 -2.27 3.63 -5.42
CA LEU A 100 -2.96 2.98 -6.54
C LEU A 100 -4.48 3.11 -6.44
N GLU A 101 -5.20 3.35 -7.52
CA GLU A 101 -6.65 3.53 -7.49
C GLU A 101 -7.44 2.27 -7.06
N GLN A 102 -8.74 2.43 -6.84
CA GLN A 102 -9.61 1.32 -6.42
C GLN A 102 -9.60 0.16 -7.43
N GLY A 103 -9.66 -1.07 -6.93
CA GLY A 103 -9.60 -2.30 -7.71
C GLY A 103 -8.19 -2.86 -7.90
N PHE A 104 -7.14 -2.12 -7.51
CA PHE A 104 -5.77 -2.63 -7.53
C PHE A 104 -5.48 -3.58 -6.37
N ARG A 105 -4.54 -4.48 -6.64
CA ARG A 105 -3.94 -5.42 -5.72
C ARG A 105 -2.43 -5.37 -5.86
N PHE A 106 -1.73 -5.68 -4.78
CA PHE A 106 -0.31 -5.97 -4.81
C PHE A 106 0.00 -7.25 -4.03
N MET A 107 1.09 -7.90 -4.41
CA MET A 107 1.69 -9.04 -3.73
C MET A 107 3.20 -8.85 -3.74
N ILE A 108 3.82 -8.83 -2.57
CA ILE A 108 5.27 -8.71 -2.40
C ILE A 108 5.79 -9.83 -1.50
N ASP A 109 6.94 -10.40 -1.81
CA ASP A 109 7.60 -11.40 -0.97
C ASP A 109 9.01 -10.97 -0.53
N GLY A 110 9.62 -11.77 0.35
CA GLY A 110 10.99 -11.56 0.81
C GLY A 110 12.11 -11.89 -0.19
N ASP A 111 11.78 -12.42 -1.37
CA ASP A 111 12.71 -12.78 -2.46
C ASP A 111 12.72 -11.71 -3.59
N ASP A 112 12.31 -10.48 -3.27
CA ASP A 112 12.18 -9.34 -4.19
C ASP A 112 11.16 -9.59 -5.33
N TYR A 113 10.21 -10.52 -5.15
CA TYR A 113 9.07 -10.62 -6.07
C TYR A 113 8.06 -9.51 -5.78
N GLU A 114 7.56 -8.91 -6.85
CA GLU A 114 6.50 -7.92 -6.83
C GLU A 114 5.53 -8.20 -7.97
N ASP A 115 4.23 -8.23 -7.66
CA ASP A 115 3.17 -8.24 -8.65
C ASP A 115 2.08 -7.24 -8.27
N VAL A 116 1.66 -6.41 -9.23
CA VAL A 116 0.68 -5.36 -9.07
C VAL A 116 -0.30 -5.41 -10.23
N TRP A 117 -1.57 -5.62 -9.94
CA TRP A 117 -2.60 -5.78 -10.97
C TRP A 117 -3.95 -5.23 -10.54
N LYS A 118 -4.81 -4.96 -11.52
CA LYS A 118 -6.19 -4.51 -11.30
C LYS A 118 -7.15 -5.68 -11.49
N GLU A 119 -8.04 -5.92 -10.53
CA GLU A 119 -9.07 -6.94 -10.69
C GLU A 119 -10.10 -6.54 -11.74
N GLY A 120 -10.40 -7.48 -12.66
CA GLY A 120 -11.41 -7.31 -13.69
C GLY A 120 -10.99 -6.38 -14.85
N ALA A 121 -9.69 -6.11 -15.01
CA ALA A 121 -9.13 -5.45 -16.19
C ALA A 121 -9.24 -6.31 -17.46
#